data_AF-A0A329ZMT6-F1
#
_entry.id   AF-A0A329ZMT6-F1
#
_cell.length_a   1.000
_cell.length_b   1.000
_cell.length_c   1.000
_cell.angle_alpha   90.00
_cell.angle_beta   90.00
_cell.angle_gamma   90.00
#
_symmetry.space_group_name_H-M   'P 1'
#
loop_
_entity.id
_entity.type
_entity.pdbx_description
1 polymer ?
#
loop_
_entity_poly.entity_id
_entity_poly.type
_entity_poly.pdbx_seq_one_letter_code
_entity_poly.pdbx_strand_id
1 'polypeptide(L)'
;MLFSNITYGLHINKNKLLQLVEYKQKYPQSHIISLINSGVLYNGDTTQIKGKNHWIVWNTSPQDSSKDIDSNTSDTASITQQVVSWGEINQNLTTIKIDEKNSRPPTLREYLEYQFGAMVFLPIPYELGESE
;
A
#
# COMPACT_ATOMS: atom_id res chain seq x y z
N MET A 1 6.77 -7.83 14.73
CA MET A 1 5.75 -6.92 14.16
C MET A 1 5.93 -5.56 14.82
N LEU A 2 6.07 -4.48 14.04
CA LEU A 2 6.32 -3.12 14.54
C LEU A 2 5.04 -2.28 14.73
N PHE A 3 4.04 -2.52 13.88
CA PHE A 3 2.79 -1.77 13.87
C PHE A 3 1.70 -2.60 13.18
N SER A 4 0.47 -2.51 13.69
CA SER A 4 -0.73 -3.04 13.03
C SER A 4 -1.88 -2.08 13.28
N ASN A 5 -2.54 -1.66 12.20
CA ASN A 5 -3.76 -0.87 12.26
C ASN A 5 -4.75 -1.36 11.20
N ILE A 6 -5.12 -2.63 11.30
CA ILE A 6 -6.19 -3.21 10.50
C ILE A 6 -7.51 -2.80 11.14
N THR A 7 -8.08 -1.67 10.72
CA THR A 7 -9.39 -1.23 11.20
C THR A 7 -10.51 -1.98 10.50
N TYR A 8 -11.40 -2.59 11.28
CA TYR A 8 -12.59 -3.23 10.72
C TYR A 8 -13.63 -2.15 10.37
N GLY A 9 -13.56 -1.61 9.14
CA GLY A 9 -14.62 -0.75 8.58
C GLY A 9 -14.25 0.73 8.34
N LEU A 10 -13.00 1.13 8.55
CA LEU A 10 -12.54 2.50 8.27
C LEU A 10 -11.29 2.49 7.38
N HIS A 11 -11.21 3.46 6.47
CA HIS A 11 -10.02 3.74 5.66
C HIS A 11 -8.91 4.31 6.54
N ILE A 12 -7.65 4.09 6.15
CA ILE A 12 -6.55 4.86 6.76
C ILE A 12 -6.68 6.32 6.32
N ASN A 13 -6.39 7.24 7.22
CA ASN A 13 -6.29 8.65 6.88
C ASN A 13 -4.83 9.02 6.50
N LYS A 14 -4.64 10.24 5.98
CA LYS A 14 -3.31 10.75 5.60
C LYS A 14 -2.28 10.60 6.72
N ASN A 15 -2.64 10.94 7.97
CA ASN A 15 -1.72 10.84 9.11
C ASN A 15 -1.23 9.40 9.34
N LYS A 16 -2.12 8.40 9.23
CA LYS A 16 -1.74 6.98 9.35
C LYS A 16 -0.91 6.51 8.17
N LEU A 17 -1.20 6.99 6.96
CA LEU A 17 -0.36 6.69 5.80
C LEU A 17 1.06 7.27 5.95
N LEU A 18 1.18 8.51 6.43
CA LEU A 18 2.48 9.14 6.69
C LEU A 18 3.28 8.39 7.76
N GLN A 19 2.63 7.90 8.83
CA GLN A 19 3.30 7.03 9.81
C GLN A 19 3.90 5.77 9.17
N LEU A 20 3.21 5.15 8.20
CA LEU A 20 3.74 3.98 7.49
C LEU A 20 4.94 4.35 6.61
N VAL A 21 4.89 5.49 5.93
CA VAL A 21 6.02 6.02 5.14
C VAL A 21 7.23 6.28 6.04
N GLU A 22 7.03 6.92 7.20
CA GLU A 22 8.09 7.14 8.20
C GLU A 22 8.69 5.81 8.69
N TYR A 23 7.86 4.78 8.94
CA TYR A 23 8.36 3.44 9.30
C TYR A 23 9.23 2.85 8.19
N LYS A 24 8.81 2.95 6.92
CA LYS A 24 9.60 2.45 5.78
C LYS A 24 10.91 3.19 5.62
N GLN A 25 10.93 4.51 5.83
CA GLN A 25 12.13 5.34 5.76
C GLN A 25 13.09 5.03 6.93
N LYS A 26 12.57 4.91 8.15
CA LYS A 26 13.36 4.60 9.35
C LYS A 26 13.90 3.17 9.35
N TYR A 27 13.13 2.22 8.81
CA TYR A 27 13.50 0.82 8.69
C TYR A 27 13.37 0.36 7.23
N PRO A 28 14.35 0.66 6.35
CA PRO A 28 14.27 0.32 4.93
C PRO A 28 14.01 -1.15 4.64
N GLN A 29 14.54 -2.03 5.50
CA GLN A 29 14.35 -3.49 5.45
C GLN A 29 12.95 -3.95 5.85
N SER A 30 12.12 -3.07 6.42
CA SER A 30 10.77 -3.45 6.84
C SER A 30 9.86 -3.77 5.65
N HIS A 31 8.94 -4.70 5.86
CA HIS A 31 7.88 -5.04 4.92
C HIS A 31 6.58 -4.43 5.41
N ILE A 32 5.94 -3.64 4.54
CA ILE A 32 4.61 -3.08 4.80
C ILE A 32 3.61 -3.85 3.96
N ILE A 33 2.62 -4.45 4.64
CA ILE A 33 1.54 -5.19 4.01
C ILE A 33 0.27 -4.37 4.23
N SER A 34 -0.43 -3.99 3.17
CA SER A 34 -1.66 -3.18 3.24
C SER A 34 -2.87 -3.94 2.72
N LEU A 35 -4.00 -3.74 3.38
CA LEU A 35 -5.30 -4.23 2.96
C LEU A 35 -5.94 -3.17 2.08
N ILE A 36 -6.26 -3.55 0.86
CA ILE A 36 -6.86 -2.68 -0.15
C ILE A 36 -8.11 -3.30 -0.75
N ASN A 37 -8.72 -2.53 -1.65
CA ASN A 37 -9.65 -3.02 -2.63
C ASN A 37 -8.90 -3.37 -3.93
N SER A 38 -9.00 -4.59 -4.44
CA SER A 38 -8.31 -5.04 -5.65
C SER A 38 -8.71 -4.31 -6.94
N GLY A 39 -9.83 -3.57 -6.93
CA GLY A 39 -10.27 -2.77 -8.07
C GLY A 39 -9.25 -1.72 -8.53
N VAL A 40 -8.31 -1.31 -7.67
CA VAL A 40 -7.23 -0.37 -8.03
C VAL A 40 -5.97 -1.02 -8.61
N LEU A 41 -5.94 -2.35 -8.71
CA LEU A 41 -4.82 -3.12 -9.27
C LEU A 41 -5.14 -3.69 -10.65
N TYR A 42 -6.33 -4.29 -10.76
CA TYR A 42 -6.76 -4.95 -11.98
C TYR A 42 -7.59 -3.97 -12.77
N ASN A 43 -7.52 -3.99 -14.10
CA ASN A 43 -8.43 -3.25 -15.02
C ASN A 43 -9.91 -3.68 -14.88
N GLY A 44 -10.31 -4.17 -13.70
CA GLY A 44 -11.64 -4.55 -13.32
C GLY A 44 -12.43 -3.36 -12.80
N ASP A 45 -13.72 -3.48 -13.04
CA ASP A 45 -14.77 -2.56 -12.66
C ASP A 45 -14.71 -2.23 -11.15
N THR A 46 -14.17 -1.06 -10.80
CA THR A 46 -14.17 -0.53 -9.42
C THR A 46 -15.58 -0.34 -8.86
N THR A 47 -16.62 -0.43 -9.71
CA THR A 47 -18.01 -0.37 -9.28
C THR A 47 -18.52 -1.67 -8.66
N GLN A 48 -17.93 -2.83 -8.98
CA GLN A 48 -18.43 -4.14 -8.50
C GLN A 48 -17.75 -4.63 -7.23
N ILE A 49 -16.51 -4.20 -6.98
CA ILE A 49 -15.77 -4.55 -5.79
C ILE A 49 -15.71 -3.29 -4.93
N LYS A 50 -16.64 -3.12 -3.98
CA LYS A 50 -16.70 -1.93 -3.10
C LYS A 50 -16.23 -2.23 -1.67
N GLY A 51 -15.19 -3.05 -1.51
CA GLY A 51 -14.76 -3.48 -0.17
C GLY A 51 -13.32 -3.93 -0.07
N LYS A 52 -12.84 -4.00 1.18
CA LYS A 52 -11.54 -4.56 1.55
C LYS A 52 -11.51 -6.04 1.17
N ASN A 53 -10.68 -6.42 0.21
CA ASN A 53 -10.68 -7.80 -0.29
C ASN A 53 -9.29 -8.31 -0.70
N HIS A 54 -8.24 -7.47 -0.61
CA HIS A 54 -6.97 -7.82 -1.22
C HIS A 54 -5.77 -7.32 -0.43
N TRP A 55 -4.76 -8.17 -0.28
CA TRP A 55 -3.52 -7.83 0.41
C TRP A 55 -2.42 -7.53 -0.61
N ILE A 56 -1.71 -6.42 -0.37
CA ILE A 56 -0.54 -6.02 -1.13
C ILE A 56 0.68 -5.87 -0.22
N VAL A 57 1.86 -6.13 -0.78
CA VAL A 57 3.14 -5.78 -0.16
C VAL A 57 3.72 -4.58 -0.88
N TRP A 58 4.16 -3.58 -0.12
CA TRP A 58 4.78 -2.39 -0.67
C TRP A 58 6.15 -2.73 -1.27
N ASN A 59 6.33 -2.49 -2.57
CA ASN A 59 7.65 -2.48 -3.19
C ASN A 59 8.29 -1.09 -3.04
N THR A 60 7.50 -0.04 -3.27
CA THR A 60 7.87 1.35 -2.98
C THR A 60 6.91 1.97 -1.96
N SER A 61 7.36 3.01 -1.27
CA SER A 61 6.43 3.95 -0.62
C SER A 61 5.49 4.58 -1.67
N PRO A 62 4.32 5.09 -1.26
CA PRO A 62 3.52 5.98 -2.11
C PRO A 62 4.29 7.28 -2.37
N GLN A 63 4.29 7.72 -3.63
CA GLN A 63 5.11 8.84 -4.09
C GLN A 63 4.29 9.86 -4.88
N ASP A 64 4.61 11.14 -4.70
CA ASP A 64 4.23 12.23 -5.61
C ASP A 64 5.49 12.69 -6.35
N SER A 65 5.44 12.70 -7.68
CA SER A 65 6.55 13.20 -8.51
C SER A 65 7.90 12.56 -8.16
N SER A 66 7.88 11.23 -7.92
CA SER A 66 9.03 10.40 -7.54
C SER A 66 9.63 10.67 -6.16
N LYS A 67 8.94 11.42 -5.30
CA LYS A 67 9.30 11.62 -3.90
C LYS A 67 8.25 10.99 -3.00
N ASP A 68 8.69 10.38 -1.90
CA ASP A 68 7.78 9.89 -0.87
C ASP A 68 6.85 11.02 -0.41
N ILE A 69 5.58 10.69 -0.23
CA ILE A 69 4.59 11.65 0.27
C ILE A 69 4.96 12.15 1.67
N ASP A 70 4.59 13.38 1.97
CA ASP A 70 4.82 14.04 3.25
C ASP A 70 3.57 14.82 3.73
N SER A 71 3.71 15.57 4.82
CA SER A 71 2.61 16.39 5.36
C SER A 71 2.12 17.45 4.37
N ASN A 72 2.98 17.92 3.47
CA ASN A 72 2.70 19.01 2.52
C ASN A 72 2.11 18.49 1.19
N THR A 73 2.16 17.18 0.92
CA THR A 73 1.54 16.59 -0.27
C THR A 73 0.05 16.93 -0.35
N SER A 74 -0.38 17.54 -1.46
CA SER A 74 -1.78 17.92 -1.68
C SER A 74 -2.69 16.68 -1.77
N ASP A 75 -3.95 16.81 -1.34
CA ASP A 75 -4.98 15.77 -1.53
C ASP A 75 -5.23 15.47 -3.02
N THR A 76 -4.90 16.41 -3.91
CA THR A 76 -5.01 16.27 -5.37
C THR A 76 -3.72 15.78 -6.04
N ALA A 77 -2.66 15.51 -5.27
CA ALA A 77 -1.39 15.03 -5.81
C ALA A 77 -1.56 13.64 -6.44
N SER A 78 -0.89 13.41 -7.57
CA SER A 78 -0.92 12.13 -8.28
C SER A 78 0.02 11.13 -7.59
N ILE A 79 -0.54 10.06 -7.04
CA ILE A 79 0.18 9.09 -6.23
C ILE A 79 0.56 7.86 -7.06
N THR A 80 1.85 7.59 -7.16
CA THR A 80 2.36 6.36 -7.73
C THR A 80 2.87 5.45 -6.62
N GLN A 81 2.59 4.16 -6.74
CA GLN A 81 3.14 3.16 -5.83
C GLN A 81 3.26 1.82 -6.56
N GLN A 82 4.44 1.20 -6.47
CA GLN A 82 4.65 -0.17 -6.90
C GLN A 82 4.39 -1.14 -5.74
N VAL A 83 3.67 -2.20 -6.05
CA VAL A 83 3.25 -3.20 -5.08
C VAL A 83 3.38 -4.60 -5.65
N VAL A 84 3.52 -5.58 -4.76
CA VAL A 84 3.35 -6.99 -5.08
C VAL A 84 1.97 -7.41 -4.60
N SER A 85 1.18 -7.99 -5.50
CA SER A 85 -0.16 -8.47 -5.24
C SER A 85 -0.12 -9.94 -4.79
N TRP A 86 -0.65 -10.25 -3.60
CA TRP A 86 -0.77 -11.64 -3.15
C TRP A 86 -2.07 -12.23 -3.71
N GLY A 87 -1.98 -13.19 -4.62
CA GLY A 87 -3.14 -13.80 -5.27
C GLY A 87 -2.95 -14.05 -6.77
N GLU A 88 -1.92 -13.47 -7.38
CA GLU A 88 -1.53 -13.81 -8.75
C GLU A 88 -0.48 -14.93 -8.77
N ILE A 89 -0.65 -15.88 -9.69
CA ILE A 89 0.30 -16.97 -9.93
C ILE A 89 1.68 -16.42 -10.36
N ASN A 90 1.70 -15.21 -10.95
CA ASN A 90 2.90 -14.47 -11.27
C ASN A 90 3.02 -13.27 -10.33
N GLN A 91 4.04 -13.24 -9.47
CA GLN A 91 4.33 -12.16 -8.52
C GLN A 91 4.87 -10.89 -9.22
N ASN A 92 4.19 -10.44 -10.27
CA ASN A 92 4.64 -9.29 -11.04
C ASN A 92 4.40 -7.99 -10.25
N LEU A 93 5.38 -7.09 -10.32
CA LEU A 93 5.22 -5.74 -9.80
C LEU A 93 4.08 -5.03 -10.55
N THR A 94 3.13 -4.50 -9.78
CA THR A 94 1.98 -3.76 -10.30
C THR A 94 1.94 -2.37 -9.69
N THR A 95 1.40 -1.41 -10.43
CA THR A 95 1.21 -0.04 -9.96
C THR A 95 -0.26 0.22 -9.66
N ILE A 96 -0.55 0.88 -8.56
CA ILE A 96 -1.92 1.30 -8.21
C ILE A 96 -2.43 2.35 -9.19
N LYS A 97 -3.64 2.15 -9.73
CA LYS A 97 -4.28 3.03 -10.73
C LYS A 97 -5.79 3.14 -10.47
N ILE A 98 -6.40 4.24 -10.92
CA ILE A 98 -7.85 4.51 -10.77
C ILE A 98 -8.42 5.14 -12.03
N ASP A 99 -9.36 4.44 -12.68
CA ASP A 99 -10.47 4.94 -13.52
C ASP A 99 -11.24 3.72 -14.10
N GLU A 100 -12.29 3.89 -14.90
CA GLU A 100 -13.04 2.77 -15.51
C GLU A 100 -12.17 1.82 -16.36
N LYS A 101 -10.95 2.25 -16.72
CA LYS A 101 -9.95 1.47 -17.47
C LYS A 101 -8.65 1.27 -16.68
N ASN A 102 -8.61 1.68 -15.41
CA ASN A 102 -7.43 1.84 -14.56
C ASN A 102 -6.18 2.36 -15.29
N SER A 103 -6.33 3.49 -15.98
CA SER A 103 -5.30 4.04 -16.86
C SER A 103 -4.40 5.09 -16.22
N ARG A 104 -4.86 5.82 -15.19
CA ARG A 104 -4.07 6.85 -14.49
C ARG A 104 -3.75 6.50 -13.03
N PRO A 105 -2.72 7.13 -12.43
CA PRO A 105 -2.53 7.07 -11.00
C PRO A 105 -3.68 7.76 -10.22
N PRO A 106 -3.99 7.28 -9.01
CA PRO A 106 -4.93 7.94 -8.09
C PRO A 106 -4.45 9.33 -7.65
N THR A 107 -5.37 10.22 -7.29
CA THR A 107 -5.04 11.34 -6.40
C THR A 107 -4.80 10.83 -4.97
N LEU A 108 -4.13 11.59 -4.10
CA LEU A 108 -3.95 11.19 -2.70
C LEU A 108 -5.29 10.93 -1.99
N ARG A 109 -6.31 11.75 -2.26
CA ARG A 109 -7.65 11.55 -1.71
C ARG A 109 -8.23 10.22 -2.15
N GLU A 110 -8.23 9.95 -3.46
CA GLU A 110 -8.74 8.68 -3.99
C GLU A 110 -7.93 7.50 -3.48
N TYR A 111 -6.59 7.60 -3.44
CA TYR A 111 -5.71 6.56 -2.92
C TYR A 111 -6.12 6.11 -1.51
N LEU A 112 -6.43 7.06 -0.62
CA LEU A 112 -6.86 6.78 0.75
C LEU A 112 -8.22 6.05 0.81
N GLU A 113 -9.13 6.31 -0.12
CA GLU A 113 -10.43 5.62 -0.22
C GLU A 113 -10.30 4.12 -0.50
N TYR A 114 -9.14 3.64 -0.97
CA TYR A 114 -8.92 2.22 -1.24
C TYR A 114 -7.98 1.53 -0.25
N GLN A 115 -7.54 2.23 0.80
CA GLN A 115 -6.61 1.71 1.81
C GLN A 115 -7.32 1.51 3.15
N PHE A 116 -7.37 0.27 3.65
CA PHE A 116 -8.17 -0.11 4.83
C PHE A 116 -7.35 -0.47 6.07
N GLY A 117 -6.03 -0.50 5.95
CA GLY A 117 -5.14 -0.79 7.06
C GLY A 117 -3.82 -1.37 6.58
N ALA A 118 -2.85 -1.44 7.49
CA ALA A 118 -1.55 -2.02 7.19
C ALA A 118 -0.91 -2.67 8.43
N MET A 119 0.03 -3.55 8.15
CA MET A 119 0.95 -4.16 9.11
C MET A 119 2.39 -3.90 8.67
N VAL A 120 3.26 -3.65 9.65
CA VAL A 120 4.69 -3.45 9.43
C VAL A 120 5.45 -4.59 10.09
N PHE A 121 6.23 -5.32 9.30
CA PHE A 121 7.09 -6.40 9.74
C PHE A 121 8.54 -6.00 9.59
N LEU A 122 9.37 -6.32 10.58
CA LEU A 122 10.81 -6.39 10.35
C LEU A 122 11.12 -7.79 9.82
N PRO A 123 12.12 -7.91 8.94
CA PRO A 123 12.65 -9.21 8.60
C PRO A 123 13.16 -9.86 9.89
N ILE A 124 12.98 -11.17 9.99
CA ILE A 124 13.62 -11.94 11.06
C ILE A 124 15.13 -11.71 10.87
N PRO A 125 15.86 -11.21 11.89
CA PRO A 125 17.31 -11.09 11.78
C PRO A 125 17.84 -12.48 11.45
N TYR A 126 18.57 -12.60 10.35
CA TYR A 126 19.16 -13.86 9.92
C TYR A 126 20.35 -14.18 10.84
N GLU A 127 20.05 -14.61 12.05
CA GLU A 127 20.85 -15.61 12.75
C GLU A 127 19.96 -16.83 12.88
N LEU A 128 19.84 -17.58 11.78
CA LEU A 128 19.52 -19.00 11.89
C LEU A 128 20.75 -19.65 12.54
N GLY A 129 20.83 -19.51 13.87
CA GLY A 129 21.58 -20.46 14.67
C GLY A 129 21.09 -21.84 14.29
N GLU A 130 22.03 -22.72 13.99
CA GLU A 130 21.78 -24.11 13.63
C GLU A 130 20.69 -24.68 14.51
N SER A 131 19.65 -25.25 13.88
CA SER A 131 18.72 -26.10 14.59
C SER A 131 19.49 -27.30 15.14
N GLU A 132 19.76 -27.31 16.45
CA GLU A 132 20.09 -28.53 17.20
C GLU A 132 18.88 -29.48 17.24
#